data_AF-A0A956SVS7-F1
#
_entry.id   AF-A0A956SVS7-F1
#
_cell.length_a   1.000
_cell.length_b   1.000
_cell.length_c   1.000
_cell.angle_alpha   90.00
_cell.angle_beta   90.00
_cell.angle_gamma   90.00
#
_symmetry.space_group_name_H-M   'P 1'
#
loop_
_entity.id
_entity.type
_entity.pdbx_description
1 polymer ?
#
loop_
_entity_poly.entity_id
_entity_poly.type
_entity_poly.pdbx_seq_one_letter_code
_entity_poly.pdbx_strand_id
1 'polypeptide(L)'
;WTGYSVVNPTVQSTKSAGPMAAAWAVLHFIGDDGYLDMARTMLDGTKRLIAGIEKIPALRMLGEPHMNLFAFASDVVSVFHVADEMRERGWYVQPQLKFGPSPENIHICVNPNCVQWVDDLLRDLAECVEKAKTMKSGELAASVAEMFGSMDPSALTPETFQQMLGMAGIQGSGLPTRMAEINEIMNALPPALRSRLLNEYFNELYHYRTPGA
;
A
#
# COMPACT_ATOMS: atom_id res chain seq x y z
N TRP A 1 -6.12 34.77 26.62
CA TRP A 1 -4.91 35.58 26.34
C TRP A 1 -5.20 37.00 26.75
N THR A 2 -4.30 37.67 27.46
CA THR A 2 -4.59 38.95 28.13
C THR A 2 -4.45 40.18 27.22
N GLY A 3 -3.93 40.00 26.00
CA GLY A 3 -3.66 41.12 25.08
C GLY A 3 -4.76 41.43 24.08
N TYR A 4 -5.49 40.42 23.58
CA TYR A 4 -6.58 40.56 22.59
C TYR A 4 -7.22 39.18 22.32
N SER A 5 -8.19 39.13 21.41
CA SER A 5 -8.73 37.86 20.90
C SER A 5 -7.75 37.22 19.91
N VAL A 6 -7.26 36.02 20.20
CA VAL A 6 -6.57 35.19 19.19
C VAL A 6 -7.64 34.52 18.33
N VAL A 7 -7.60 34.72 17.01
CA VAL A 7 -8.43 33.96 16.07
C VAL A 7 -7.51 33.27 15.07
N ASN A 8 -7.38 31.95 15.20
CA ASN A 8 -6.63 31.12 14.26
C ASN A 8 -7.62 30.27 13.44
N PRO A 9 -7.70 30.45 12.11
CA PRO A 9 -8.63 29.68 11.28
C PRO A 9 -8.17 28.24 11.04
N THR A 10 -6.90 27.93 11.36
CA THR A 10 -6.27 26.61 11.19
C THR A 10 -5.35 26.31 12.37
N VAL A 11 -4.84 25.06 12.46
CA VAL A 11 -3.94 24.61 13.55
C VAL A 11 -2.70 25.49 13.70
N GLN A 12 -2.10 25.93 12.60
CA GLN A 12 -0.95 26.84 12.61
C GLN A 12 -1.41 28.30 12.71
N SER A 13 -0.73 29.06 13.57
CA SER A 13 -0.87 30.53 13.63
C SER A 13 -0.02 31.17 12.53
N THR A 14 1.28 31.39 12.75
CA THR A 14 2.21 31.76 11.67
C THR A 14 2.36 30.59 10.71
N LYS A 15 2.16 30.83 9.41
CA LYS A 15 2.34 29.84 8.35
C LYS A 15 2.88 30.50 7.08
N SER A 16 3.57 29.71 6.25
CA SER A 16 4.15 30.21 4.99
C SER A 16 3.06 30.52 3.97
N ALA A 17 3.15 31.69 3.34
CA ALA A 17 2.27 32.08 2.23
C ALA A 17 2.65 31.41 0.89
N GLY A 18 3.87 30.86 0.78
CA GLY A 18 4.39 30.26 -0.45
C GLY A 18 3.51 29.15 -1.03
N PRO A 19 3.17 28.09 -0.26
CA PRO A 19 2.30 27.02 -0.74
C PRO A 19 0.90 27.50 -1.13
N MET A 20 0.36 28.53 -0.47
CA MET A 20 -0.94 29.12 -0.82
C MET A 20 -0.87 29.85 -2.16
N ALA A 21 0.17 30.67 -2.37
CA ALA A 21 0.40 31.36 -3.64
C ALA A 21 0.64 30.36 -4.79
N ALA A 22 1.39 29.28 -4.53
CA ALA A 22 1.61 28.21 -5.51
C ALA A 22 0.31 27.49 -5.87
N ALA A 23 -0.52 27.14 -4.89
CA ALA A 23 -1.83 26.51 -5.14
C ALA A 23 -2.74 27.43 -5.97
N TRP A 24 -2.81 28.72 -5.62
CA TRP A 24 -3.54 29.73 -6.38
C TRP A 24 -3.03 29.81 -7.83
N ALA A 25 -1.72 29.89 -8.02
CA ALA A 25 -1.12 29.97 -9.36
C ALA A 25 -1.43 28.71 -10.20
N VAL A 26 -1.35 27.51 -9.62
CA VAL A 26 -1.68 26.24 -10.30
C VAL A 26 -3.15 26.18 -10.70
N LEU A 27 -4.06 26.55 -9.80
CA LEU A 27 -5.50 26.57 -10.09
C LEU A 27 -5.82 27.47 -11.30
N HIS A 28 -5.22 28.67 -11.34
CA HIS A 28 -5.42 29.61 -12.44
C HIS A 28 -4.69 29.21 -13.73
N PHE A 29 -3.54 28.57 -13.62
CA PHE A 29 -2.77 28.10 -14.78
C PHE A 29 -3.45 26.91 -15.47
N ILE A 30 -3.95 25.94 -14.70
CA ILE A 30 -4.65 24.77 -15.25
C ILE A 30 -6.06 25.16 -15.71
N GLY A 31 -6.78 25.92 -14.87
CA GLY A 31 -8.15 26.37 -15.16
C GLY A 31 -9.17 25.22 -15.24
N ASP A 32 -10.45 25.60 -15.35
CA ASP A 32 -11.56 24.63 -15.35
C ASP A 32 -11.47 23.63 -16.52
N ASP A 33 -11.17 24.12 -17.73
CA ASP A 33 -11.03 23.28 -18.92
C ASP A 33 -9.88 22.28 -18.79
N GLY A 34 -8.75 22.68 -18.22
CA GLY A 34 -7.62 21.80 -17.98
C GLY A 34 -7.95 20.70 -16.97
N TYR A 35 -8.64 21.03 -15.88
CA TYR A 35 -9.10 20.03 -14.92
C TYR A 35 -10.15 19.08 -15.51
N LEU A 36 -11.06 19.58 -16.36
CA LEU A 36 -12.03 18.75 -17.07
C LEU A 36 -11.36 17.76 -18.02
N ASP A 37 -10.35 18.20 -18.77
CA ASP A 37 -9.60 17.33 -19.67
C ASP A 37 -8.80 16.25 -18.92
N MET A 38 -8.14 16.62 -17.83
CA MET A 38 -7.47 15.66 -16.95
C MET A 38 -8.45 14.64 -16.37
N ALA A 39 -9.63 15.07 -15.94
CA ALA A 39 -10.66 14.17 -15.41
C ALA A 39 -11.17 13.19 -16.49
N ARG A 40 -11.42 13.65 -17.71
CA ARG A 40 -11.82 12.79 -18.84
C ARG A 40 -10.74 11.77 -19.17
N THR A 41 -9.49 12.22 -19.25
CA THR A 41 -8.33 11.37 -19.55
C THR A 41 -8.14 10.28 -18.49
N MET A 42 -8.20 10.63 -17.21
CA MET A 42 -8.12 9.66 -16.12
C MET A 42 -9.29 8.68 -16.13
N LEU A 43 -10.51 9.15 -16.40
CA LEU A 43 -11.69 8.29 -16.45
C LEU A 43 -11.61 7.27 -17.60
N ASP A 44 -11.16 7.68 -18.78
CA ASP A 44 -10.94 6.76 -19.91
C ASP A 44 -9.88 5.70 -19.58
N GLY A 45 -8.72 6.13 -19.09
CA GLY A 45 -7.65 5.21 -18.67
C GLY A 45 -8.10 4.24 -17.60
N THR A 46 -8.91 4.70 -16.64
CA THR A 46 -9.48 3.85 -15.59
C THR A 46 -10.43 2.80 -16.16
N LYS A 47 -11.35 3.19 -17.05
CA LYS A 47 -12.27 2.24 -17.70
C LYS A 47 -11.52 1.17 -18.50
N ARG A 48 -10.47 1.56 -19.22
CA ARG A 48 -9.61 0.64 -19.96
C ARG A 48 -8.88 -0.34 -19.04
N LEU A 49 -8.34 0.14 -17.92
CA LEU A 49 -7.69 -0.70 -16.91
C LEU A 49 -8.67 -1.71 -16.31
N ILE A 50 -9.85 -1.27 -15.88
CA ILE A 50 -10.89 -2.14 -15.32
C ILE A 50 -11.26 -3.23 -16.33
N ALA A 51 -11.61 -2.84 -17.55
CA ALA A 51 -11.98 -3.78 -18.60
C ALA A 51 -10.85 -4.74 -19.01
N GLY A 52 -9.58 -4.33 -18.83
CA GLY A 52 -8.42 -5.17 -19.03
C GLY A 52 -8.22 -6.17 -17.89
N ILE A 53 -8.34 -5.72 -16.64
CA ILE A 53 -8.18 -6.55 -15.45
C ILE A 53 -9.29 -7.60 -15.36
N GLU A 54 -10.53 -7.24 -15.69
CA GLU A 54 -11.66 -8.20 -15.73
C GLU A 54 -11.49 -9.32 -16.75
N LYS A 55 -10.60 -9.15 -17.75
CA LYS A 55 -10.25 -10.21 -18.70
C LYS A 55 -9.18 -11.18 -18.17
N ILE A 56 -8.57 -10.90 -17.02
CA ILE A 56 -7.58 -11.76 -16.37
C ILE A 56 -8.33 -12.70 -15.40
N PRO A 57 -8.52 -14.00 -15.72
CA PRO A 57 -9.47 -14.85 -14.98
C PRO A 57 -9.14 -15.07 -13.50
N ALA A 58 -7.89 -14.85 -13.10
CA ALA A 58 -7.45 -14.98 -11.71
C ALA A 58 -7.75 -13.75 -10.85
N LEU A 59 -8.14 -12.63 -11.46
CA LEU A 59 -8.39 -11.36 -10.77
C LEU A 59 -9.88 -11.04 -10.77
N ARG A 60 -10.33 -10.32 -9.73
CA ARG A 60 -11.69 -9.78 -9.63
C ARG A 60 -11.68 -8.38 -9.05
N MET A 61 -12.53 -7.51 -9.59
CA MET A 61 -12.71 -6.15 -9.07
C MET A 61 -13.38 -6.14 -7.70
N LEU A 62 -13.00 -5.20 -6.84
CA LEU A 62 -13.64 -4.94 -5.55
C LEU A 62 -14.65 -3.80 -5.69
N GLY A 63 -15.84 -4.14 -6.20
CA GLY A 63 -16.93 -3.20 -6.46
C GLY A 63 -16.84 -2.53 -7.84
N GLU A 64 -17.76 -1.59 -8.09
CA GLU A 64 -17.85 -0.81 -9.33
C GLU A 64 -17.28 0.61 -9.09
N PRO A 65 -16.06 0.92 -9.57
CA PRO A 65 -15.45 2.22 -9.38
C PRO A 65 -16.01 3.26 -10.37
N HIS A 66 -16.47 4.40 -9.85
CA HIS A 66 -16.98 5.50 -10.69
C HIS A 66 -15.87 6.47 -11.16
N MET A 67 -14.67 6.38 -10.59
CA MET A 67 -13.58 7.34 -10.77
C MET A 67 -12.22 6.61 -10.86
N ASN A 68 -11.13 7.34 -10.64
CA ASN A 68 -9.74 6.95 -10.91
C ASN A 68 -9.06 6.11 -9.82
N LEU A 69 -9.79 5.66 -8.80
CA LEU A 69 -9.27 4.79 -7.74
C LEU A 69 -10.12 3.52 -7.69
N PHE A 70 -9.46 2.38 -7.83
CA PHE A 70 -10.10 1.08 -7.77
C PHE A 70 -9.17 0.05 -7.13
N ALA A 71 -9.74 -1.07 -6.71
CA ALA A 71 -9.00 -2.20 -6.18
C ALA A 71 -9.47 -3.51 -6.82
N PHE A 72 -8.56 -4.47 -6.91
CA PHE A 72 -8.85 -5.82 -7.34
C PHE A 72 -8.17 -6.82 -6.42
N ALA A 73 -8.81 -7.96 -6.24
CA ALA A 73 -8.33 -9.08 -5.44
C ALA A 73 -8.23 -10.34 -6.30
N SER A 74 -7.78 -11.43 -5.68
CA SER A 74 -7.67 -12.73 -6.31
C SER A 74 -7.92 -13.81 -5.26
N ASP A 75 -8.68 -14.83 -5.63
CA ASP A 75 -8.89 -16.02 -4.80
C ASP A 75 -8.03 -17.21 -5.31
N VAL A 76 -7.19 -17.00 -6.33
CA VAL A 76 -6.41 -18.05 -7.02
C VAL A 76 -4.90 -17.88 -6.85
N VAL A 77 -4.44 -16.63 -6.83
CA VAL A 77 -3.04 -16.22 -6.67
C VAL A 77 -2.88 -15.20 -5.56
N SER A 78 -1.76 -15.25 -4.83
CA SER A 78 -1.41 -14.23 -3.84
C SER A 78 -1.14 -12.88 -4.50
N VAL A 79 -1.94 -11.88 -4.15
CA VAL A 79 -1.77 -10.51 -4.64
C VAL A 79 -0.43 -9.90 -4.20
N PHE A 80 0.18 -10.41 -3.13
CA PHE A 80 1.48 -9.94 -2.67
C PHE A 80 2.62 -10.42 -3.59
N HIS A 81 2.56 -11.65 -4.08
CA HIS A 81 3.49 -12.12 -5.11
C HIS A 81 3.30 -11.38 -6.44
N VAL A 82 2.05 -11.09 -6.83
CA VAL A 82 1.78 -10.26 -8.02
C VAL A 82 2.43 -8.88 -7.87
N ALA A 83 2.30 -8.24 -6.70
CA ALA A 83 2.91 -6.93 -6.44
C ALA A 83 4.46 -6.97 -6.50
N ASP A 84 5.08 -8.02 -5.97
CA ASP A 84 6.53 -8.21 -6.08
C ASP A 84 6.98 -8.42 -7.53
N GLU A 85 6.26 -9.23 -8.30
CA GLU A 85 6.57 -9.45 -9.72
C GLU A 85 6.40 -8.20 -10.58
N MET A 86 5.37 -7.41 -10.30
CA MET A 86 5.18 -6.10 -10.93
C MET A 86 6.36 -5.17 -10.61
N ARG A 87 6.86 -5.20 -9.37
CA ARG A 87 7.97 -4.37 -8.91
C ARG A 87 9.31 -4.73 -9.55
N GLU A 88 9.59 -6.00 -9.80
CA GLU A 88 10.77 -6.42 -10.58
C GLU A 88 10.78 -5.83 -11.99
N ARG A 89 9.60 -5.53 -12.54
CA ARG A 89 9.42 -4.88 -13.85
C ARG A 89 9.39 -3.34 -13.78
N GLY A 90 9.60 -2.77 -12.59
CA GLY A 90 9.59 -1.33 -12.36
C GLY A 90 8.20 -0.74 -12.05
N TRP A 91 7.15 -1.55 -11.94
CA TRP A 91 5.83 -1.08 -11.54
C TRP A 91 5.70 -1.04 -10.02
N TYR A 92 5.37 0.13 -9.48
CA TYR A 92 4.98 0.22 -8.07
C TYR A 92 3.46 0.15 -7.94
N VAL A 93 2.96 -1.04 -7.60
CA VAL A 93 1.56 -1.25 -7.21
C VAL A 93 1.47 -1.46 -5.70
N GLN A 94 0.42 -0.94 -5.07
CA GLN A 94 0.30 -0.96 -3.61
C GLN A 94 -0.63 -2.09 -3.17
N PRO A 95 -0.08 -3.20 -2.63
CA PRO A 95 -0.91 -4.22 -2.01
C PRO A 95 -1.46 -3.69 -0.67
N GLN A 96 -2.66 -4.13 -0.33
CA GLN A 96 -3.32 -3.86 0.93
C GLN A 96 -3.59 -5.18 1.65
N LEU A 97 -3.34 -5.19 2.95
CA LEU A 97 -3.69 -6.31 3.82
C LEU A 97 -5.21 -6.36 4.03
N LYS A 98 -5.73 -7.55 4.29
CA LYS A 98 -7.13 -7.76 4.66
C LYS A 98 -7.49 -6.97 5.92
N PHE A 99 -8.70 -6.44 5.95
CA PHE A 99 -9.26 -5.73 7.09
C PHE A 99 -10.79 -5.68 7.02
N GLY A 100 -11.45 -6.13 8.09
CA GLY A 100 -12.91 -6.22 8.15
C GLY A 100 -13.44 -7.10 6.99
N PRO A 101 -14.42 -6.62 6.19
CA PRO A 101 -14.95 -7.37 5.07
C PRO A 101 -14.06 -7.33 3.80
N SER A 102 -13.02 -6.51 3.78
CA SER A 102 -12.14 -6.40 2.61
C SER A 102 -11.07 -7.51 2.63
N PRO A 103 -10.94 -8.31 1.55
CA PRO A 103 -9.81 -9.21 1.40
C PRO A 103 -8.51 -8.43 1.15
N GLU A 104 -7.38 -9.13 1.21
CA GLU A 104 -6.14 -8.61 0.62
C GLU A 104 -6.35 -8.29 -0.87
N ASN A 105 -5.76 -7.20 -1.31
CA ASN A 105 -5.99 -6.68 -2.65
C ASN A 105 -4.83 -5.81 -3.13
N ILE A 106 -4.86 -5.40 -4.39
CA ILE A 106 -4.03 -4.32 -4.92
C ILE A 106 -4.96 -3.18 -5.30
N HIS A 107 -4.59 -1.95 -4.93
CA HIS A 107 -5.28 -0.76 -5.40
C HIS A 107 -4.43 0.02 -6.40
N ILE A 108 -5.11 0.64 -7.37
CA ILE A 108 -4.51 1.49 -8.38
C ILE A 108 -5.20 2.85 -8.32
N CYS A 109 -4.39 3.90 -8.21
CA CYS A 109 -4.80 5.28 -8.38
C CYS A 109 -4.26 5.80 -9.72
N VAL A 110 -5.16 6.05 -10.66
CA VAL A 110 -4.83 6.55 -11.99
C VAL A 110 -4.64 8.06 -11.92
N ASN A 111 -3.46 8.53 -12.29
CA ASN A 111 -3.19 9.95 -12.53
C ASN A 111 -3.09 10.20 -14.05
N PRO A 112 -3.15 11.47 -14.52
CA PRO A 112 -3.12 11.76 -15.95
C PRO A 112 -1.87 11.24 -16.66
N ASN A 113 -0.73 11.26 -15.97
CA ASN A 113 0.56 10.82 -16.53
C ASN A 113 0.66 9.29 -16.67
N CYS A 114 -0.12 8.53 -15.92
CA CYS A 114 -0.15 7.07 -15.97
C CYS A 114 -0.98 6.52 -17.14
N VAL A 115 -1.88 7.31 -17.72
CA VAL A 115 -2.85 6.82 -18.73
C VAL A 115 -2.16 6.30 -20.00
N GLN A 116 -1.02 6.86 -20.37
CA GLN A 116 -0.22 6.40 -21.52
C GLN A 116 0.32 4.97 -21.36
N TRP A 117 0.39 4.48 -20.12
CA TRP A 117 1.02 3.21 -19.75
C TRP A 117 0.01 2.07 -19.53
N VAL A 118 -1.27 2.31 -19.78
CA VAL A 118 -2.35 1.36 -19.50
C VAL A 118 -2.12 0.00 -20.16
N ASP A 119 -1.77 -0.01 -21.45
CA ASP A 119 -1.64 -1.26 -22.21
C ASP A 119 -0.40 -2.06 -21.76
N ASP A 120 0.71 -1.38 -21.48
CA ASP A 120 1.92 -2.00 -20.95
C ASP A 120 1.70 -2.58 -19.55
N LEU A 121 1.01 -1.83 -18.68
CA LEU A 121 0.67 -2.29 -17.33
C LEU A 121 -0.21 -3.53 -17.38
N LEU A 122 -1.24 -3.56 -18.25
CA LEU A 122 -2.14 -4.70 -18.39
C LEU A 122 -1.42 -5.96 -18.90
N ARG A 123 -0.54 -5.80 -19.90
CA ARG A 123 0.29 -6.91 -20.40
C ARG A 123 1.16 -7.47 -19.27
N ASP A 124 1.92 -6.60 -18.60
CA ASP A 124 2.85 -7.01 -17.57
C ASP A 124 2.12 -7.62 -16.37
N LEU A 125 0.97 -7.06 -15.98
CA LEU A 125 0.12 -7.60 -14.92
C LEU A 125 -0.33 -9.03 -15.23
N ALA A 126 -0.78 -9.31 -16.45
CA ALA A 126 -1.18 -10.65 -16.85
C ALA A 126 -0.01 -11.65 -16.74
N GLU A 127 1.18 -11.27 -17.20
CA GLU A 127 2.37 -12.11 -17.09
C GLU A 127 2.83 -12.30 -15.64
N CYS A 128 2.77 -11.25 -14.82
CA CYS A 128 3.07 -11.31 -13.39
C CYS A 128 2.09 -12.23 -12.64
N VAL A 129 0.81 -12.21 -13.01
CA VAL A 129 -0.20 -13.13 -12.47
C VAL A 129 0.13 -14.58 -12.79
N GLU A 130 0.47 -14.90 -14.04
CA GLU A 130 0.84 -16.27 -14.42
C GLU A 130 2.10 -16.74 -13.69
N LYS A 131 3.11 -15.86 -13.55
CA LYS A 131 4.32 -16.19 -12.80
C LYS A 131 4.04 -16.39 -11.31
N ALA A 132 3.23 -15.53 -10.69
CA ALA A 132 2.89 -15.63 -9.28
C ALA A 132 2.10 -16.90 -8.95
N LYS A 133 1.31 -17.46 -9.88
CA LYS A 133 0.63 -18.77 -9.70
C LYS A 133 1.60 -19.94 -9.49
N THR A 134 2.84 -19.83 -9.95
CA THR A 134 3.86 -20.88 -9.80
C THR A 134 4.61 -20.80 -8.46
N MET A 135 4.35 -19.75 -7.68
CA MET A 135 5.04 -19.52 -6.40
C MET A 135 4.30 -20.18 -5.26
N LYS A 136 5.05 -20.70 -4.30
CA LYS A 136 4.51 -21.12 -3.01
C LYS A 136 4.14 -19.89 -2.20
N SER A 137 2.94 -19.91 -1.61
CA SER A 137 2.39 -18.83 -0.82
C SER A 137 1.82 -19.38 0.48
N GLY A 138 1.93 -18.62 1.57
CA GLY A 138 1.19 -18.86 2.80
C GLY A 138 1.76 -19.92 3.77
N GLU A 139 2.73 -20.76 3.37
CA GLU A 139 3.30 -21.80 4.26
C GLU A 139 3.86 -21.18 5.57
N LEU A 140 4.75 -20.19 5.45
CA LEU A 140 5.33 -19.49 6.61
C LEU A 140 4.29 -18.66 7.37
N ALA A 141 3.41 -17.97 6.64
CA ALA A 141 2.36 -17.16 7.23
C ALA A 141 1.40 -18.00 8.09
N ALA A 142 1.08 -19.22 7.67
CA ALA A 142 0.28 -20.16 8.44
C ALA A 142 0.98 -20.58 9.73
N SER A 143 2.28 -20.93 9.66
CA SER A 143 3.06 -21.28 10.86
C SER A 143 3.16 -20.12 11.86
N VAL A 144 3.40 -18.90 11.39
CA VAL A 144 3.45 -17.71 12.25
C VAL A 144 2.08 -17.41 12.86
N ALA A 145 1.00 -17.54 12.10
CA ALA A 145 -0.35 -17.37 12.61
C ALA A 145 -0.75 -18.43 13.63
N GLU A 146 -0.31 -19.69 13.46
CA GLU A 146 -0.54 -20.75 14.45
C GLU A 146 0.22 -20.48 15.76
N MET A 147 1.48 -20.05 15.66
CA MET A 147 2.33 -19.82 16.82
C MET A 147 1.95 -18.56 17.60
N PHE A 148 1.54 -17.49 16.91
CA PHE A 148 1.35 -16.17 17.51
C PHE A 148 -0.06 -15.60 17.37
N GLY A 149 -0.96 -16.24 16.63
CA GLY A 149 -2.31 -15.71 16.35
C GLY A 149 -3.20 -15.58 17.59
N SER A 150 -2.92 -16.33 18.66
CA SER A 150 -3.60 -16.21 19.95
C SER A 150 -2.82 -15.41 20.99
N MET A 151 -1.67 -14.84 20.63
CA MET A 151 -0.88 -14.02 21.53
C MET A 151 -1.65 -12.75 21.89
N ASP A 152 -1.66 -12.40 23.18
CA ASP A 152 -2.12 -11.09 23.61
C ASP A 152 -1.16 -10.01 23.06
N PRO A 153 -1.64 -9.06 22.23
CA PRO A 153 -0.79 -7.99 21.70
C PRO A 153 -0.06 -7.17 22.78
N SER A 154 -0.62 -7.08 23.99
CA SER A 154 0.02 -6.37 25.11
C SER A 154 1.23 -7.11 25.69
N ALA A 155 1.32 -8.43 25.48
CA ALA A 155 2.42 -9.28 25.92
C ALA A 155 3.60 -9.31 24.93
N LEU A 156 3.54 -8.57 23.81
CA LEU A 156 4.63 -8.50 22.85
C LEU A 156 5.84 -7.76 23.46
N THR A 157 6.90 -8.51 23.76
CA THR A 157 8.20 -7.98 24.22
C THR A 157 9.16 -7.77 23.04
N PRO A 158 10.22 -6.93 23.18
CA PRO A 158 11.25 -6.79 22.16
C PRO A 158 11.92 -8.11 21.77
N GLU A 159 12.15 -9.01 22.72
CA GLU A 159 12.75 -10.33 22.45
C GLU A 159 11.82 -11.21 21.61
N THR A 160 10.53 -11.19 21.95
CA THR A 160 9.48 -11.90 21.19
C THR A 160 9.36 -11.33 19.78
N PHE A 161 9.46 -10.01 19.65
CA PHE A 161 9.47 -9.32 18.37
C PHE A 161 10.67 -9.73 17.51
N GLN A 162 11.87 -9.75 18.06
CA GLN A 162 13.08 -10.19 17.36
C GLN A 162 13.00 -11.67 16.95
N GLN A 163 12.39 -12.53 17.78
CA GLN A 163 12.11 -13.92 17.41
C GLN A 163 11.15 -14.01 16.22
N MET A 164 10.07 -13.23 16.21
CA MET A 164 9.13 -13.17 15.08
C MET A 164 9.81 -12.69 13.79
N LEU A 165 10.65 -11.64 13.88
CA LEU A 165 11.43 -11.16 12.73
C LEU A 165 12.40 -12.22 12.21
N GLY A 166 13.11 -12.90 13.10
CA GLY A 166 14.02 -13.99 12.73
C GLY A 166 13.31 -15.15 12.05
N MET A 167 12.11 -15.52 12.51
CA MET A 167 11.27 -16.52 11.86
C MET A 167 10.71 -16.05 10.51
N ALA A 168 10.43 -14.75 10.36
CA ALA A 168 10.05 -14.13 9.09
C ALA A 168 11.22 -13.97 8.10
N GLY A 169 12.42 -14.47 8.44
CA GLY A 169 13.62 -14.36 7.61
C GLY A 169 14.24 -12.96 7.59
N ILE A 170 13.77 -12.04 8.44
CA ILE A 170 14.29 -10.67 8.52
C ILE A 170 15.52 -10.70 9.44
N GLN A 171 16.71 -10.65 8.84
CA GLN A 171 17.99 -10.59 9.55
C GLN A 171 18.62 -9.20 9.39
N GLY A 172 18.86 -8.51 10.50
CA GLY A 172 19.47 -7.17 10.52
C GLY A 172 18.49 -6.03 10.24
N SER A 173 18.99 -4.87 9.81
CA SER A 173 18.19 -3.66 9.58
C SER A 173 17.69 -3.48 8.15
N GLY A 174 17.98 -4.42 7.24
CA GLY A 174 17.59 -4.34 5.84
C GLY A 174 16.29 -5.09 5.58
N LEU A 175 15.30 -4.41 4.99
CA LEU A 175 14.12 -5.10 4.45
C LEU A 175 14.52 -5.92 3.21
N PRO A 176 13.90 -7.09 2.99
CA PRO A 176 14.15 -7.88 1.79
C PRO A 176 13.71 -7.12 0.54
N THR A 177 14.33 -7.46 -0.59
CA THR A 177 13.91 -6.94 -1.89
C THR A 177 12.54 -7.46 -2.29
N ARG A 178 12.05 -8.57 -1.74
CA ARG A 178 10.70 -9.11 -1.96
C ARG A 178 9.89 -9.06 -0.68
N MET A 179 8.70 -8.49 -0.76
CA MET A 179 7.86 -8.20 0.42
C MET A 179 6.69 -9.17 0.57
N ALA A 180 6.51 -10.11 -0.37
CA ALA A 180 5.34 -10.98 -0.38
C ALA A 180 5.20 -11.82 0.91
N GLU A 181 6.26 -12.50 1.33
CA GLU A 181 6.22 -13.33 2.55
C GLU A 181 5.93 -12.49 3.81
N ILE A 182 6.56 -11.32 3.94
CA ILE A 182 6.29 -10.39 5.04
C ILE A 182 4.83 -9.94 5.02
N ASN A 183 4.33 -9.55 3.85
CA ASN A 183 2.94 -9.12 3.70
C ASN A 183 1.97 -10.26 4.01
N GLU A 184 2.27 -11.50 3.61
CA GLU A 184 1.44 -12.67 3.94
C GLU A 184 1.41 -12.96 5.44
N ILE A 185 2.56 -12.90 6.11
CA ILE A 185 2.64 -13.01 7.57
C ILE A 185 1.78 -11.92 8.22
N MET A 186 1.98 -10.65 7.83
CA MET A 186 1.22 -9.53 8.36
C MET A 186 -0.27 -9.62 8.03
N ASN A 187 -0.64 -10.25 6.91
CA ASN A 187 -2.02 -10.50 6.51
C ASN A 187 -2.66 -11.62 7.33
N ALA A 188 -1.89 -12.59 7.78
CA ALA A 188 -2.37 -13.72 8.57
C ALA A 188 -2.61 -13.36 10.05
N LEU A 189 -1.84 -12.40 10.58
CA LEU A 189 -1.93 -11.96 11.97
C LEU A 189 -3.23 -11.19 12.28
N PRO A 190 -3.75 -11.28 13.52
CA PRO A 190 -4.85 -10.45 13.97
C PRO A 190 -4.52 -8.94 13.85
N PRO A 191 -5.47 -8.07 13.47
CA PRO A 191 -5.22 -6.64 13.27
C PRO A 191 -4.60 -5.91 14.47
N ALA A 192 -4.94 -6.32 15.70
CA ALA A 192 -4.39 -5.74 16.91
C ALA A 192 -2.89 -6.08 17.08
N LEU A 193 -2.52 -7.35 16.85
CA LEU A 193 -1.14 -7.81 16.93
C LEU A 193 -0.29 -7.19 15.81
N ARG A 194 -0.83 -7.17 14.59
CA ARG A 194 -0.22 -6.48 13.44
C ARG A 194 0.11 -5.01 13.74
N SER A 195 -0.86 -4.27 14.29
CA SER A 195 -0.67 -2.86 14.65
C SER A 195 0.42 -2.69 15.70
N ARG A 196 0.46 -3.57 16.71
CA ARG A 196 1.51 -3.56 17.73
C ARG A 196 2.89 -3.82 17.14
N LEU A 197 3.02 -4.81 16.26
CA LEU A 197 4.28 -5.14 15.58
C LEU A 197 4.82 -3.97 14.76
N LEU A 198 3.94 -3.30 14.01
CA LEU A 198 4.34 -2.12 13.23
C LEU A 198 4.82 -0.99 14.14
N ASN A 199 4.14 -0.75 15.27
CA ASN A 199 4.57 0.26 16.24
C ASN A 199 5.95 -0.07 16.82
N GLU A 200 6.21 -1.31 17.21
CA GLU A 200 7.53 -1.73 17.71
C GLU A 200 8.62 -1.58 16.63
N TYR A 201 8.33 -1.99 15.39
CA TYR A 201 9.24 -1.81 14.26
C TYR A 201 9.60 -0.34 14.03
N PHE A 202 8.61 0.55 13.99
CA PHE A 202 8.86 1.99 13.82
C PHE A 202 9.59 2.59 15.03
N ASN A 203 9.27 2.15 16.25
CA ASN A 203 10.01 2.56 17.44
C ASN A 203 11.48 2.17 17.33
N GLU A 204 11.80 0.95 16.87
CA GLU A 204 13.19 0.53 16.63
C GLU A 204 13.88 1.34 15.53
N LEU A 205 13.16 1.68 14.45
CA LEU A 205 13.72 2.44 13.32
C LEU A 205 14.08 3.88 13.71
N TYR A 206 13.33 4.47 14.65
CA TYR A 206 13.58 5.82 15.17
C TYR A 206 14.25 5.84 16.55
N HIS A 207 14.72 4.68 17.05
CA HIS A 207 15.49 4.64 18.29
C HIS A 207 16.91 5.11 18.01
N TYR A 208 17.39 6.10 18.80
CA TYR A 208 18.79 6.49 18.75
C TYR A 208 19.66 5.31 19.21
N ARG A 209 20.47 4.75 18.31
CA ARG A 209 21.49 3.77 18.66
C ARG A 209 22.80 4.52 18.88
N THR A 210 23.36 4.43 20.08
CA THR A 210 24.71 4.92 20.34
C THR A 210 25.68 4.11 19.46
N PRO A 211 26.52 4.72 18.62
CA PRO A 211 27.47 3.97 17.81
C PRO A 211 28.43 3.18 18.71
N GLY A 212 28.44 1.85 18.59
CA GLY A 212 29.43 0.98 19.24
C GLY A 212 29.01 0.24 20.52
N ALA A 213 27.71 0.07 20.77
CA ALA A 213 27.19 -0.87 21.77
C ALA A 213 26.58 -2.11 21.11
#